data_AF-A0A5B9W6K1-F1
#
_entry.id   AF-A0A5B9W6K1-F1
#
_cell.length_a   1.000
_cell.length_b   1.000
_cell.length_c   1.000
_cell.angle_alpha   90.00
_cell.angle_beta   90.00
_cell.angle_gamma   90.00
#
_symmetry.space_group_name_H-M   'P 1'
#
loop_
_entity.id
_entity.type
_entity.pdbx_description
1 polymer ?
#
loop_
_entity_poly.entity_id
_entity_poly.type
_entity_poly.pdbx_seq_one_letter_code
_entity_poly.pdbx_strand_id
1 'polypeptide(L)'
;MNQGNEAIPIGAWIRMSMVVPRGVPTLVGFTYVDHQEGPSAKGSRPDDPNLAERPEVTVRLAGPNPGLTWEALSQEEVRRLHLPRAPGWLHLYGEQPRPTTGWGEWRRHPALAGRFRPEHPDDLQVVVHDGGPKLSRERPEVVWVRMTGMDGDRFRGLMLNQPSKLKTVRLWDEITFVVAQGLPFPLLVTGKYLQERGNWTIRPCDKCGLSELLDAPSDLIRATFPQHPNAHLTEVFTQFCPLCGGVLSLKSVNRPEEDHEPETAPVPAPRAWWQFWR
;
A
#
# COMPACT_ATOMS: atom_id res chain seq x y z
N MET A 1 -7.12 19.05 24.45
CA MET A 1 -6.11 18.11 23.92
C MET A 1 -6.42 17.92 22.44
N ASN A 2 -5.49 18.29 21.56
CA ASN A 2 -5.68 18.21 20.10
C ASN A 2 -5.48 16.75 19.64
N GLN A 3 -6.58 16.04 19.39
CA GLN A 3 -6.58 14.68 18.84
C GLN A 3 -6.57 14.64 17.30
N GLY A 4 -6.40 15.79 16.63
CA GLY A 4 -6.33 15.88 15.15
C GLY A 4 -5.12 15.19 14.50
N ASN A 5 -4.31 14.46 15.27
CA ASN A 5 -3.15 13.69 14.81
C ASN A 5 -3.28 12.18 15.07
N GLU A 6 -4.39 11.72 15.66
CA GLU A 6 -4.70 10.30 15.79
C GLU A 6 -5.40 9.79 14.54
N ALA A 7 -5.19 8.51 14.23
CA ALA A 7 -5.81 7.89 13.07
C ALA A 7 -7.32 7.76 13.31
N ILE A 8 -8.11 8.12 12.30
CA ILE A 8 -9.56 8.12 12.45
C ILE A 8 -10.05 6.67 12.44
N PRO A 9 -10.75 6.19 13.48
CA PRO A 9 -11.24 4.82 13.51
C PRO A 9 -12.40 4.71 12.54
N ILE A 10 -12.24 4.04 11.40
CA ILE A 10 -13.33 3.79 10.45
C ILE A 10 -14.21 2.64 10.94
N GLY A 11 -15.53 2.73 10.70
CA GLY A 11 -16.48 1.71 11.13
C GLY A 11 -16.75 1.73 12.63
N ALA A 12 -16.65 2.91 13.26
CA ALA A 12 -16.82 3.10 14.69
C ALA A 12 -17.74 4.28 15.00
N TRP A 13 -18.41 4.22 16.15
CA TRP A 13 -19.13 5.38 16.67
C TRP A 13 -18.14 6.31 17.38
N ILE A 14 -18.21 7.59 17.04
CA ILE A 14 -17.40 8.65 17.63
C ILE A 14 -18.30 9.74 18.21
N ARG A 15 -17.85 10.37 19.29
CA ARG A 15 -18.38 11.64 19.78
C ARG A 15 -17.57 12.76 19.14
N MET A 16 -18.24 13.72 18.53
CA MET A 16 -17.62 14.89 17.90
C MET A 16 -18.00 16.16 18.66
N SER A 17 -17.03 17.02 18.89
CA SER A 17 -17.22 18.35 19.48
C SER A 17 -16.66 19.41 18.55
N MET A 18 -17.47 20.44 18.26
CA MET A 18 -17.05 21.60 17.47
C MET A 18 -16.75 22.77 18.40
N VAL A 19 -15.51 23.28 18.37
CA VAL A 19 -15.03 24.32 19.28
C VAL A 19 -15.53 25.73 18.87
N VAL A 20 -15.88 25.95 17.59
CA VAL A 20 -16.27 27.28 17.08
C VAL A 20 -17.34 27.18 15.96
N PRO A 21 -18.44 27.95 16.01
CA PRO A 21 -18.82 28.88 17.08
C PRO A 21 -19.34 28.16 18.33
N ARG A 22 -19.11 28.75 19.51
CA ARG A 22 -19.62 28.24 20.80
C ARG A 22 -21.15 28.02 20.72
N GLY A 23 -21.59 26.79 20.97
CA GLY A 23 -23.01 26.44 21.04
C GLY A 23 -23.46 25.30 20.12
N VAL A 24 -22.56 24.77 19.27
CA VAL A 24 -22.90 23.60 18.44
C VAL A 24 -23.00 22.37 19.34
N PRO A 25 -24.12 21.61 19.29
CA PRO A 25 -24.29 20.42 20.12
C PRO A 25 -23.20 19.40 19.83
N THR A 26 -22.74 18.72 20.88
CA THR A 26 -22.01 17.45 20.74
C THR A 26 -22.78 16.55 19.81
N LEU A 27 -22.10 15.99 18.81
CA LEU A 27 -22.69 15.02 17.88
C LEU A 27 -22.16 13.65 18.21
N VAL A 28 -22.98 12.63 18.01
CA VAL A 28 -22.54 11.24 17.91
C VAL A 28 -22.70 10.85 16.46
N GLY A 29 -21.70 10.20 15.88
CA GLY A 29 -21.76 9.78 14.49
C GLY A 29 -20.97 8.51 14.24
N PHE A 30 -21.38 7.77 13.22
CA PHE A 30 -20.68 6.58 12.76
C PHE A 30 -19.69 7.00 11.66
N THR A 31 -18.44 6.59 11.81
CA THR A 31 -17.38 6.86 10.83
C THR A 31 -17.44 5.89 9.67
N TYR A 32 -17.27 6.42 8.46
CA TYR A 32 -17.29 5.67 7.22
C TYR A 32 -16.38 6.37 6.19
N VAL A 33 -16.12 5.70 5.08
CA VAL A 33 -15.42 6.27 3.94
C VAL A 33 -16.43 6.49 2.83
N ASP A 34 -16.55 7.75 2.44
CA ASP A 34 -17.21 8.17 1.23
C ASP A 34 -16.19 8.05 0.10
N HIS A 35 -16.47 7.26 -0.94
CA HIS A 35 -15.50 7.04 -2.03
C HIS A 35 -15.17 8.32 -2.81
N GLN A 36 -16.07 9.31 -2.81
CA GLN A 36 -15.83 10.60 -3.46
C GLN A 36 -15.12 11.58 -2.52
N GLU A 37 -15.47 11.54 -1.24
CA GLU A 37 -15.19 12.64 -0.31
C GLU A 37 -14.27 12.24 0.85
N GLY A 38 -13.91 10.96 0.93
CA GLY A 38 -13.01 10.41 1.93
C GLY A 38 -13.68 10.14 3.28
N PRO A 39 -12.88 10.06 4.36
CA PRO A 39 -13.36 9.69 5.69
C PRO A 39 -14.35 10.74 6.22
N SER A 40 -15.50 10.26 6.64
CA SER A 40 -16.66 11.05 7.03
C SER A 40 -17.31 10.44 8.26
N ALA A 41 -18.06 11.22 9.01
CA ALA A 41 -18.96 10.72 10.04
C ALA A 41 -20.38 11.16 9.73
N LYS A 42 -21.35 10.25 9.86
CA LYS A 42 -22.78 10.58 9.76
C LYS A 42 -23.45 10.39 11.10
N GLY A 43 -24.17 11.39 11.56
CA GLY A 43 -24.69 11.41 12.92
C GLY A 43 -25.71 12.51 13.20
N SER A 44 -26.10 12.58 14.46
CA SER A 44 -27.06 13.54 15.01
C SER A 44 -26.68 13.85 16.47
N ARG A 45 -27.55 14.58 17.19
CA ARG A 45 -27.41 14.78 18.63
C ARG A 45 -27.59 13.45 19.39
N PRO A 46 -26.95 13.25 20.55
CA PRO A 46 -27.06 12.01 21.32
C PRO A 46 -28.48 11.63 21.76
N ASP A 47 -29.36 12.62 21.88
CA ASP A 47 -30.76 12.51 22.30
C ASP A 47 -31.74 12.34 21.12
N ASP A 48 -31.25 12.33 19.88
CA ASP A 48 -32.08 12.10 18.69
C ASP A 48 -32.47 10.62 18.59
N PRO A 49 -33.77 10.25 18.63
CA PRO A 49 -34.20 8.86 18.51
C PRO A 49 -33.84 8.23 17.16
N ASN A 50 -33.57 9.03 16.12
CA ASN A 50 -33.21 8.57 14.79
C ASN A 50 -31.70 8.60 14.49
N LEU A 51 -30.87 8.86 15.52
CA LEU A 51 -29.41 8.99 15.40
C LEU A 51 -28.75 7.88 14.56
N ALA A 52 -29.19 6.63 14.72
CA ALA A 52 -28.63 5.49 13.99
C ALA A 52 -29.28 5.20 12.64
N GLU A 53 -30.54 5.56 12.46
CA GLU A 53 -31.35 5.15 11.30
C GLU A 53 -31.39 6.21 10.21
N ARG A 54 -31.55 7.48 10.59
CA ARG A 54 -31.71 8.62 9.68
C ARG A 54 -30.94 9.86 10.19
N PRO A 55 -29.61 9.76 10.34
CA PRO A 55 -28.81 10.89 10.79
C PRO A 55 -28.86 12.06 9.80
N GLU A 56 -29.03 13.28 10.33
CA GLU A 56 -29.20 14.50 9.54
C GLU A 56 -27.88 15.17 9.17
N VAL A 57 -26.81 14.90 9.93
CA VAL A 57 -25.53 15.61 9.80
C VAL A 57 -24.47 14.70 9.20
N THR A 58 -23.73 15.23 8.22
CA THR A 58 -22.49 14.62 7.72
C THR A 58 -21.33 15.56 8.03
N VAL A 59 -20.29 15.03 8.67
CA VAL A 59 -19.07 15.73 9.02
C VAL A 59 -17.91 15.12 8.24
N ARG A 60 -17.17 15.93 7.50
CA ARG A 60 -15.93 15.49 6.84
C ARG A 60 -14.81 15.44 7.86
N LEU A 61 -14.16 14.28 7.97
CA LEU A 61 -13.09 14.03 8.95
C LEU A 61 -11.70 14.23 8.34
N ALA A 62 -11.57 14.14 7.00
CA ALA A 62 -10.35 14.52 6.30
C ALA A 62 -10.27 16.03 6.12
N GLY A 63 -9.13 16.61 6.54
CA GLY A 63 -8.79 18.01 6.30
C GLY A 63 -8.51 18.81 7.58
N PRO A 64 -7.89 19.99 7.47
CA PRO A 64 -7.65 20.87 8.60
C PRO A 64 -8.98 21.49 9.04
N ASN A 65 -9.70 20.82 9.94
CA ASN A 65 -10.80 21.43 10.69
C ASN A 65 -10.31 21.73 12.12
N PRO A 66 -9.69 22.90 12.37
CA PRO A 66 -9.10 23.22 13.67
C PRO A 66 -10.12 23.28 14.81
N GLY A 67 -11.42 23.31 14.49
CA GLY A 67 -12.50 23.29 15.48
C GLY A 67 -13.06 21.90 15.78
N LEU A 68 -12.74 20.87 15.00
CA LEU A 68 -13.31 19.53 15.19
C LEU A 68 -12.40 18.67 16.06
N THR A 69 -12.91 18.26 17.22
CA THR A 69 -12.32 17.16 18.00
C THR A 69 -13.29 15.98 17.99
N TRP A 70 -12.75 14.78 18.07
CA TRP A 70 -13.55 13.56 18.14
C TRP A 70 -12.89 12.54 19.06
N GLU A 71 -13.70 11.73 19.74
CA GLU A 71 -13.24 10.58 20.52
C GLU A 71 -14.09 9.35 20.17
N ALA A 72 -13.46 8.17 20.14
CA ALA A 72 -14.20 6.92 19.94
C ALA A 72 -15.09 6.63 21.15
N LEU A 73 -16.34 6.24 20.91
CA LEU A 73 -17.22 5.77 21.98
C LEU A 73 -16.77 4.42 22.50
N SER A 74 -16.80 4.26 23.82
CA SER A 74 -16.61 2.96 24.46
C SER A 74 -17.79 2.02 24.17
N GLN A 75 -17.57 0.71 24.30
CA GLN A 75 -18.63 -0.29 24.14
C GLN A 75 -19.79 -0.10 25.13
N GLU A 76 -19.52 0.47 26.31
CA GLU A 76 -20.57 0.81 27.27
C GLU A 76 -21.45 1.96 26.77
N GLU A 77 -20.84 2.99 26.18
CA GLU A 77 -21.58 4.13 25.63
C GLU A 77 -22.40 3.74 24.40
N VAL A 78 -21.85 2.91 23.51
CA VAL A 78 -22.55 2.36 22.35
C VAL A 78 -23.80 1.58 22.81
N ARG A 79 -23.67 0.73 23.84
CA ARG A 79 -24.79 0.00 24.43
C ARG A 79 -25.83 0.92 25.06
N ARG A 80 -25.38 1.90 25.87
CA ARG A 80 -26.26 2.87 26.53
C ARG A 80 -27.09 3.68 25.53
N LEU A 81 -26.51 4.03 24.39
CA LEU A 81 -27.16 4.76 23.31
C LEU A 81 -27.92 3.86 22.33
N HIS A 82 -27.98 2.54 22.57
CA HIS A 82 -28.62 1.55 21.70
C HIS A 82 -28.16 1.62 20.23
N LEU A 83 -26.89 1.95 20.03
CA LEU A 83 -26.32 2.13 18.70
C LEU A 83 -25.98 0.77 18.07
N PRO A 84 -26.35 0.52 16.79
CA PRO A 84 -26.02 -0.72 16.11
C PRO A 84 -24.51 -0.80 15.86
N ARG A 85 -23.98 -2.02 15.68
CA ARG A 85 -22.58 -2.22 15.29
C ARG A 85 -22.24 -1.55 13.96
N ALA A 86 -23.17 -1.60 13.00
CA ALA A 86 -23.08 -0.92 11.72
C ALA A 86 -24.48 -0.37 11.37
N PRO A 87 -24.60 0.93 11.03
CA PRO A 87 -25.90 1.50 10.66
C PRO A 87 -26.44 0.91 9.36
N GLY A 88 -27.77 0.79 9.27
CA GLY A 88 -28.44 0.27 8.09
C GLY A 88 -28.15 1.06 6.82
N TRP A 89 -27.99 2.38 6.90
CA TRP A 89 -27.72 3.26 5.75
C TRP A 89 -26.30 3.14 5.17
N LEU A 90 -25.38 2.44 5.84
CA LEU A 90 -23.98 2.37 5.44
C LEU A 90 -23.78 1.73 4.05
N HIS A 91 -24.68 0.82 3.65
CA HIS A 91 -24.65 0.17 2.34
C HIS A 91 -24.74 1.16 1.17
N LEU A 92 -25.28 2.36 1.39
CA LEU A 92 -25.35 3.42 0.36
C LEU A 92 -23.97 3.95 -0.03
N TYR A 93 -22.96 3.74 0.81
CA TYR A 93 -21.59 4.19 0.59
C TYR A 93 -20.64 3.07 0.15
N GLY A 94 -21.18 1.91 -0.23
CA GLY A 94 -20.38 0.79 -0.73
C GLY A 94 -19.60 0.04 0.35
N GLU A 95 -18.66 -0.81 -0.09
CA GLU A 95 -17.83 -1.63 0.80
C GLU A 95 -16.89 -0.75 1.62
N GLN A 96 -16.96 -0.90 2.93
CA GLN A 96 -16.18 -0.10 3.87
C GLN A 96 -14.86 -0.78 4.22
N PRO A 97 -13.79 -0.02 4.48
CA PRO A 97 -12.56 -0.58 5.04
C PRO A 97 -12.85 -1.38 6.32
N ARG A 98 -11.96 -2.34 6.63
CA ARG A 98 -12.08 -3.12 7.86
C ARG A 98 -12.26 -2.18 9.06
N PRO A 99 -13.22 -2.43 9.96
CA PRO A 99 -13.41 -1.62 11.16
C PRO A 99 -12.09 -1.45 11.91
N THR A 100 -11.91 -0.29 12.52
CA THR A 100 -10.70 0.11 13.27
C THR A 100 -9.42 0.20 12.47
N THR A 101 -9.47 0.17 11.13
CA THR A 101 -8.33 0.61 10.32
C THR A 101 -8.13 2.10 10.62
N GLY A 102 -6.97 2.47 11.14
CA GLY A 102 -6.64 3.86 11.41
C GLY A 102 -6.49 4.61 10.09
N TRP A 103 -7.55 5.31 9.68
CA TRP A 103 -7.47 6.10 8.45
C TRP A 103 -6.49 7.26 8.64
N GLY A 104 -5.59 7.41 7.67
CA GLY A 104 -4.52 8.41 7.71
C GLY A 104 -3.25 7.97 8.44
N GLU A 105 -3.15 6.73 8.95
CA GLU A 105 -1.91 6.22 9.56
C GLU A 105 -0.69 6.39 8.64
N TRP A 106 -0.90 6.17 7.33
CA TRP A 106 0.12 6.33 6.29
C TRP A 106 0.74 7.72 6.23
N ARG A 107 0.03 8.78 6.65
CA ARG A 107 0.55 10.15 6.62
C ARG A 107 1.75 10.34 7.57
N ARG A 108 1.84 9.50 8.60
CA ARG A 108 2.93 9.49 9.57
C ARG A 108 3.99 8.43 9.25
N HIS A 109 3.79 7.63 8.21
CA HIS A 109 4.72 6.57 7.86
C HIS A 109 6.03 7.18 7.35
N PRO A 110 7.19 6.87 7.96
CA PRO A 110 8.45 7.52 7.62
C PRO A 110 8.83 7.32 6.14
N ALA A 111 8.51 6.15 5.57
CA ALA A 111 8.81 5.86 4.17
C ALA A 111 8.01 6.72 3.17
N LEU A 112 6.89 7.32 3.59
CA LEU A 112 6.04 8.18 2.78
C LEU A 112 6.21 9.68 3.06
N ALA A 113 7.10 10.04 3.99
CA ALA A 113 7.38 11.43 4.32
C ALA A 113 7.78 12.23 3.07
N GLY A 114 7.10 13.35 2.82
CA GLY A 114 7.35 14.23 1.68
C GLY A 114 6.88 13.70 0.31
N ARG A 115 6.14 12.58 0.26
CA ARG A 115 5.64 12.01 -1.01
C ARG A 115 4.21 12.43 -1.38
N PHE A 116 3.47 12.98 -0.42
CA PHE A 116 2.08 13.43 -0.62
C PHE A 116 2.02 14.81 -1.28
N ARG A 117 0.94 15.05 -2.03
CA ARG A 117 0.65 16.38 -2.57
C ARG A 117 0.26 17.35 -1.45
N PRO A 118 0.73 18.60 -1.46
CA PRO A 118 0.29 19.62 -0.49
C PRO A 118 -1.22 19.85 -0.51
N GLU A 119 -1.85 19.85 -1.70
CA GLU A 119 -3.28 20.13 -1.85
C GLU A 119 -4.15 18.89 -1.63
N HIS A 120 -3.56 17.69 -1.68
CA HIS A 120 -4.24 16.41 -1.54
C HIS A 120 -3.42 15.48 -0.63
N PRO A 121 -3.63 15.54 0.70
CA PRO A 121 -2.75 14.92 1.70
C PRO A 121 -2.80 13.39 1.72
N ASP A 122 -3.66 12.78 0.91
CA ASP A 122 -3.76 11.33 0.71
C ASP A 122 -3.37 10.90 -0.70
N ASP A 123 -2.99 11.83 -1.58
CA ASP A 123 -2.64 11.51 -2.95
C ASP A 123 -1.10 11.53 -3.12
N LEU A 124 -0.55 10.47 -3.71
CA LEU A 124 0.88 10.34 -4.00
C LEU A 124 1.12 9.67 -5.36
N GLN A 125 2.34 9.80 -5.89
CA GLN A 125 2.73 9.18 -7.15
C GLN A 125 3.29 7.77 -6.94
N VAL A 126 2.82 6.78 -7.71
CA VAL A 126 3.26 5.37 -7.65
C VAL A 126 3.72 4.91 -9.03
N VAL A 127 4.81 4.12 -9.08
CA VAL A 127 5.24 3.41 -10.28
C VAL A 127 4.38 2.16 -10.45
N VAL A 128 3.68 2.06 -11.57
CA VAL A 128 2.84 0.92 -11.97
C VAL A 128 3.43 0.23 -13.20
N HIS A 129 3.16 -1.05 -13.38
CA HIS A 129 3.71 -1.85 -14.48
C HIS A 129 2.83 -3.07 -14.80
N ASP A 130 2.99 -3.61 -16.01
CA ASP A 130 2.45 -4.92 -16.42
C ASP A 130 3.47 -6.06 -16.25
N GLY A 131 4.63 -5.75 -15.66
CA GLY A 131 5.74 -6.67 -15.43
C GLY A 131 7.06 -6.11 -15.95
N GLY A 132 8.14 -6.85 -15.76
CA GLY A 132 9.48 -6.51 -16.24
C GLY A 132 9.68 -6.86 -17.72
N PRO A 133 10.80 -6.41 -18.32
CA PRO A 133 11.11 -6.58 -19.76
C PRO A 133 11.06 -8.01 -20.31
N LYS A 134 11.12 -9.02 -19.44
CA LYS A 134 11.00 -10.43 -19.83
C LYS A 134 9.54 -10.88 -20.02
N LEU A 135 8.59 -10.25 -19.36
CA LEU A 135 7.17 -10.62 -19.38
C LEU A 135 6.31 -9.57 -20.11
N SER A 136 6.68 -8.30 -20.01
CA SER A 136 6.00 -7.19 -20.69
C SER A 136 6.98 -6.38 -21.55
N ARG A 137 6.47 -5.84 -22.67
CA ARG A 137 7.21 -4.89 -23.52
C ARG A 137 6.96 -3.43 -23.10
N GLU A 138 5.93 -3.19 -22.31
CA GLU A 138 5.57 -1.85 -21.88
C GLU A 138 6.45 -1.42 -20.71
N ARG A 139 6.88 -0.16 -20.74
CA ARG A 139 7.67 0.42 -19.65
C ARG A 139 6.75 0.73 -18.46
N PRO A 140 7.26 0.64 -17.22
CA PRO A 140 6.54 1.16 -16.06
C PRO A 140 6.17 2.63 -16.25
N GLU A 141 5.01 3.01 -15.72
CA GLU A 141 4.47 4.37 -15.76
C GLU A 141 4.28 4.91 -14.33
N VAL A 142 4.19 6.23 -14.18
CA VAL A 142 3.90 6.87 -12.89
C VAL A 142 2.46 7.38 -12.90
N VAL A 143 1.69 7.04 -11.88
CA VAL A 143 0.29 7.45 -11.72
C VAL A 143 0.04 8.06 -10.35
N TRP A 144 -0.98 8.89 -10.25
CA TRP A 144 -1.53 9.37 -9.00
C TRP A 144 -2.40 8.30 -8.35
N VAL A 145 -2.22 8.13 -7.05
CA VAL A 145 -2.94 7.15 -6.24
C VAL A 145 -3.42 7.82 -4.97
N ARG A 146 -4.70 7.64 -4.64
CA ARG A 146 -5.27 8.05 -3.35
C ARG A 146 -5.16 6.90 -2.36
N MET A 147 -4.52 7.15 -1.23
CA MET A 147 -4.38 6.17 -0.15
C MET A 147 -5.75 5.72 0.37
N THR A 148 -5.91 4.40 0.52
CA THR A 148 -7.08 3.77 1.14
C THR A 148 -6.74 2.94 2.37
N GLY A 149 -5.46 2.61 2.57
CA GLY A 149 -5.04 1.82 3.72
C GLY A 149 -3.56 1.48 3.74
N MET A 150 -3.12 0.89 4.85
CA MET A 150 -1.81 0.27 4.98
C MET A 150 -1.88 -0.99 5.85
N ASP A 151 -0.89 -1.85 5.71
CA ASP A 151 -0.62 -3.04 6.53
C ASP A 151 0.91 -3.19 6.64
N GLY A 152 1.48 -2.69 7.74
CA GLY A 152 2.94 -2.51 7.86
C GLY A 152 3.49 -1.64 6.73
N ASP A 153 4.48 -2.15 6.00
CA ASP A 153 5.10 -1.47 4.85
C ASP A 153 4.36 -1.69 3.51
N ARG A 154 3.14 -2.26 3.54
CA ARG A 154 2.29 -2.46 2.36
C ARG A 154 1.19 -1.41 2.36
N PHE A 155 1.13 -0.64 1.29
CA PHE A 155 0.16 0.43 1.12
C PHE A 155 -0.88 0.04 0.09
N ARG A 156 -2.10 0.55 0.27
CA ARG A 156 -3.21 0.39 -0.67
C ARG A 156 -3.72 1.74 -1.09
N GLY A 157 -4.15 1.84 -2.35
CA GLY A 157 -4.78 3.04 -2.85
C GLY A 157 -5.46 2.89 -4.19
N LEU A 158 -6.34 3.84 -4.50
CA LEU A 158 -7.11 3.90 -5.74
C LEU A 158 -6.38 4.72 -6.79
N MET A 159 -6.27 4.19 -8.00
CA MET A 159 -5.68 4.90 -9.13
C MET A 159 -6.56 6.08 -9.58
N LEU A 160 -5.96 7.27 -9.68
CA LEU A 160 -6.65 8.52 -10.01
C LEU A 160 -6.49 8.95 -11.48
N ASN A 161 -5.59 8.30 -12.22
CA ASN A 161 -5.45 8.49 -13.66
C ASN A 161 -5.11 7.17 -14.35
N GLN A 162 -5.54 7.04 -15.61
CA GLN A 162 -5.29 5.88 -16.45
C GLN A 162 -3.85 5.90 -16.99
N PRO A 163 -3.06 4.82 -16.84
CA PRO A 163 -1.80 4.64 -17.57
C PRO A 163 -2.02 4.62 -19.08
N SER A 164 -1.06 5.12 -19.84
CA SER A 164 -1.19 5.31 -21.28
C SER A 164 -1.07 4.01 -22.07
N LYS A 165 -0.27 3.06 -21.59
CA LYS A 165 0.10 1.83 -22.32
C LYS A 165 -0.13 0.54 -21.53
N LEU A 166 -0.18 0.62 -20.19
CA LEU A 166 -0.42 -0.54 -19.35
C LEU A 166 -1.85 -1.09 -19.53
N LYS A 167 -1.96 -2.42 -19.47
CA LYS A 167 -3.19 -3.17 -19.76
C LYS A 167 -3.77 -3.85 -18.53
N THR A 168 -2.95 -4.13 -17.52
CA THR A 168 -3.36 -4.89 -16.34
C THR A 168 -3.95 -4.02 -15.24
N VAL A 169 -3.74 -2.71 -15.30
CA VAL A 169 -4.23 -1.72 -14.34
C VAL A 169 -5.05 -0.64 -15.03
N ARG A 170 -6.09 -0.16 -14.34
CA ARG A 170 -7.07 0.80 -14.86
C ARG A 170 -7.33 1.92 -13.87
N LEU A 171 -7.87 3.03 -14.38
CA LEU A 171 -8.43 4.09 -13.55
C LEU A 171 -9.44 3.48 -12.55
N TRP A 172 -9.35 3.93 -11.29
CA TRP A 172 -10.14 3.46 -10.16
C TRP A 172 -9.83 2.04 -9.64
N ASP A 173 -8.88 1.33 -10.22
CA ASP A 173 -8.42 0.08 -9.61
C ASP A 173 -7.77 0.37 -8.26
N GLU A 174 -8.06 -0.49 -7.27
CA GLU A 174 -7.29 -0.52 -6.03
C GLU A 174 -6.01 -1.31 -6.27
N ILE A 175 -4.87 -0.70 -5.96
CA ILE A 175 -3.56 -1.31 -6.09
C ILE A 175 -2.85 -1.43 -4.74
N THR A 176 -1.94 -2.40 -4.64
CA THR A 176 -1.02 -2.54 -3.51
C THR A 176 0.38 -2.14 -3.94
N PHE A 177 1.09 -1.38 -3.11
CA PHE A 177 2.43 -0.90 -3.41
C PHE A 177 3.32 -0.85 -2.16
N VAL A 178 4.64 -0.78 -2.38
CA VAL A 178 5.66 -0.71 -1.33
C VAL A 178 6.66 0.41 -1.62
N VAL A 179 7.33 0.92 -0.59
CA VAL A 179 8.43 1.88 -0.79
C VAL A 179 9.73 1.10 -1.01
N ALA A 180 10.11 0.92 -2.27
CA ALA A 180 11.37 0.28 -2.64
C ALA A 180 12.55 1.25 -2.55
N GLN A 181 13.73 0.75 -2.21
CA GLN A 181 14.97 1.52 -2.36
C GLN A 181 15.26 1.75 -3.84
N GLY A 182 16.03 2.80 -4.16
CA GLY A 182 16.42 3.10 -5.53
C GLY A 182 15.32 3.69 -6.42
N LEU A 183 14.16 4.02 -5.85
CA LEU A 183 13.02 4.61 -6.56
C LEU A 183 12.54 5.92 -5.91
N PRO A 184 12.28 6.99 -6.70
CA PRO A 184 11.72 8.23 -6.20
C PRO A 184 10.24 8.10 -5.81
N PHE A 185 9.56 7.06 -6.25
CA PHE A 185 8.13 6.80 -6.01
C PHE A 185 7.94 5.36 -5.51
N PRO A 186 6.92 5.08 -4.68
CA PRO A 186 6.58 3.71 -4.33
C PRO A 186 6.26 2.87 -5.57
N LEU A 187 6.35 1.56 -5.43
CA LEU A 187 6.26 0.60 -6.52
C LEU A 187 5.07 -0.33 -6.33
N LEU A 188 4.21 -0.44 -7.35
CA LEU A 188 3.17 -1.44 -7.46
C LEU A 188 3.74 -2.84 -7.23
N VAL A 189 3.08 -3.65 -6.42
CA VAL A 189 3.41 -5.06 -6.21
C VAL A 189 2.19 -5.93 -6.43
N THR A 190 2.39 -7.10 -7.03
CA THR A 190 1.30 -8.05 -7.29
C THR A 190 1.12 -9.01 -6.12
N GLY A 191 -0.09 -9.57 -5.96
CA GLY A 191 -0.35 -10.58 -4.93
C GLY A 191 0.56 -11.80 -5.07
N LYS A 192 0.83 -12.25 -6.30
CA LYS A 192 1.76 -13.35 -6.57
C LYS A 192 3.19 -13.02 -6.14
N TYR A 193 3.67 -11.83 -6.48
CA TYR A 193 4.98 -11.37 -6.02
C TYR A 193 5.08 -11.37 -4.49
N LEU A 194 4.08 -10.82 -3.79
CA LEU A 194 4.06 -10.75 -2.33
C LEU A 194 4.05 -12.14 -1.66
N GLN A 195 3.38 -13.12 -2.26
CA GLN A 195 3.38 -14.51 -1.77
C GLN A 195 4.77 -15.15 -1.88
N GLU A 196 5.52 -14.84 -2.92
CA GLU A 196 6.84 -15.42 -3.17
C GLU A 196 7.98 -14.64 -2.50
N ARG A 197 7.83 -13.32 -2.33
CA ARG A 197 8.89 -12.38 -1.89
C ARG A 197 9.64 -12.80 -0.64
N GLY A 198 8.95 -13.38 0.34
CA GLY A 198 9.55 -13.84 1.61
C GLY A 198 10.54 -15.00 1.44
N ASN A 199 10.43 -15.76 0.34
CA ASN A 199 11.30 -16.90 0.05
C ASN A 199 12.60 -16.50 -0.65
N TRP A 200 12.83 -15.20 -0.89
CA TRP A 200 13.95 -14.70 -1.67
C TRP A 200 14.65 -13.52 -1.00
N THR A 201 15.97 -13.59 -0.98
CA THR A 201 16.85 -12.45 -0.72
C THR A 201 17.18 -11.77 -2.04
N ILE A 202 16.84 -10.49 -2.15
CA ILE A 202 17.15 -9.67 -3.33
C ILE A 202 18.32 -8.76 -2.98
N ARG A 203 19.44 -8.92 -3.70
CA ARG A 203 20.51 -7.92 -3.68
C ARG A 203 20.09 -6.74 -4.56
N PRO A 204 20.11 -5.51 -4.02
CA PRO A 204 19.72 -4.32 -4.78
C PRO A 204 20.52 -4.15 -6.07
N CYS A 205 19.92 -3.47 -7.04
CA CYS A 205 20.55 -3.21 -8.32
C CYS A 205 21.85 -2.42 -8.16
N ASP A 206 22.92 -2.92 -8.77
CA ASP A 206 24.26 -2.31 -8.75
C ASP A 206 24.34 -0.88 -9.31
N LYS A 207 23.38 -0.46 -10.15
CA LYS A 207 23.34 0.88 -10.75
C LYS A 207 22.42 1.87 -10.03
N CYS A 208 21.18 1.47 -9.74
CA CYS A 208 20.15 2.38 -9.21
C CYS A 208 19.72 2.07 -7.78
N GLY A 209 20.18 0.96 -7.19
CA GLY A 209 19.78 0.54 -5.85
C GLY A 209 18.36 -0.02 -5.74
N LEU A 210 17.66 -0.30 -6.86
CA LEU A 210 16.35 -0.93 -6.83
C LEU A 210 16.41 -2.23 -6.01
N SER A 211 15.59 -2.36 -4.97
CA SER A 211 15.60 -3.52 -4.07
C SER A 211 14.44 -4.50 -4.26
N GLU A 212 13.55 -4.24 -5.21
CA GLU A 212 12.34 -5.03 -5.45
C GLU A 212 12.25 -5.48 -6.93
N LEU A 213 11.43 -6.49 -7.20
CA LEU A 213 11.16 -6.99 -8.56
C LEU A 213 9.80 -6.48 -9.05
N LEU A 214 9.63 -6.40 -10.37
CA LEU A 214 8.32 -6.15 -10.96
C LEU A 214 7.50 -7.44 -11.12
N ASP A 215 8.17 -8.59 -11.16
CA ASP A 215 7.54 -9.88 -11.42
C ASP A 215 7.80 -10.86 -10.27
N ALA A 216 6.91 -11.83 -10.13
CA ALA A 216 7.13 -12.93 -9.21
C ALA A 216 8.40 -13.73 -9.62
N PRO A 217 9.27 -14.12 -8.68
CA PRO A 217 10.46 -14.93 -8.96
C PRO A 217 10.18 -16.15 -9.84
N SER A 218 9.08 -16.87 -9.61
CA SER A 218 8.70 -18.05 -10.40
C SER A 218 8.45 -17.74 -11.88
N ASP A 219 7.89 -16.57 -12.20
CA ASP A 219 7.67 -16.14 -13.58
C ASP A 219 8.98 -15.75 -14.25
N LEU A 220 9.87 -15.07 -13.51
CA LEU A 220 11.20 -14.71 -13.99
C LEU A 220 12.06 -15.95 -14.28
N ILE A 221 12.03 -16.94 -13.39
CA ILE A 221 12.71 -18.23 -13.58
C ILE A 221 12.20 -18.91 -14.85
N ARG A 222 10.86 -19.00 -15.02
CA ARG A 222 10.25 -19.62 -16.20
C ARG A 222 10.64 -18.90 -17.49
N ALA A 223 10.64 -17.57 -17.49
CA ALA A 223 11.02 -16.77 -18.64
C ALA A 223 12.53 -16.81 -18.92
N THR A 224 13.36 -17.03 -17.89
CA THR A 224 14.82 -17.10 -18.02
C THR A 224 15.30 -18.48 -18.43
N PHE A 225 14.65 -19.53 -17.94
CA PHE A 225 15.04 -20.93 -18.14
C PHE A 225 13.89 -21.78 -18.71
N PRO A 226 13.31 -21.42 -19.87
CA PRO A 226 12.08 -22.03 -20.38
C PRO A 226 12.19 -23.53 -20.69
N GLN A 227 13.40 -24.04 -20.92
CA GLN A 227 13.66 -25.45 -21.27
C GLN A 227 14.43 -26.21 -20.17
N HIS A 228 14.69 -25.60 -19.02
CA HIS A 228 15.49 -26.27 -17.99
C HIS A 228 14.57 -27.10 -17.08
N PRO A 229 14.67 -28.45 -17.10
CA PRO A 229 13.73 -29.32 -16.38
C PRO A 229 13.72 -29.05 -14.87
N ASN A 230 14.86 -28.59 -14.35
CA ASN A 230 15.07 -28.27 -12.94
C ASN A 230 15.04 -26.77 -12.65
N ALA A 231 14.45 -25.93 -13.53
CA ALA A 231 14.38 -24.47 -13.32
C ALA A 231 13.73 -24.12 -11.96
N HIS A 232 12.77 -24.93 -11.51
CA HIS A 232 12.11 -24.79 -10.22
C HIS A 232 13.04 -25.01 -9.01
N LEU A 233 14.23 -25.59 -9.21
CA LEU A 233 15.29 -25.78 -8.20
C LEU A 233 16.32 -24.64 -8.21
N THR A 234 16.11 -23.57 -8.99
CA THR A 234 17.06 -22.45 -9.06
C THR A 234 17.23 -21.79 -7.69
N GLU A 235 18.42 -21.91 -7.10
CA GLU A 235 18.73 -21.30 -5.80
C GLU A 235 19.24 -19.87 -5.93
N VAL A 236 19.91 -19.57 -7.04
CA VAL A 236 20.45 -18.26 -7.34
C VAL A 236 20.24 -17.96 -8.82
N PHE A 237 19.74 -16.76 -9.12
CA PHE A 237 19.76 -16.25 -10.49
C PHE A 237 19.88 -14.73 -10.51
N THR A 238 20.28 -14.21 -11.65
CA THR A 238 20.36 -12.77 -11.90
C THR A 238 19.28 -12.34 -12.89
N GLN A 239 18.86 -11.09 -12.77
CA GLN A 239 18.03 -10.43 -13.76
C GLN A 239 18.53 -9.02 -14.04
N PHE A 240 18.17 -8.48 -15.21
CA PHE A 240 18.41 -7.08 -15.49
C PHE A 240 17.36 -6.20 -14.80
N CYS A 241 17.83 -5.11 -14.20
CA CYS A 241 16.98 -4.12 -13.58
C CYS A 241 16.07 -3.48 -14.64
N PRO A 242 14.74 -3.51 -14.45
CA PRO A 242 13.78 -3.03 -15.44
C PRO A 242 13.80 -1.51 -15.64
N LEU A 243 14.48 -0.78 -14.74
CA LEU A 243 14.53 0.68 -14.77
C LEU A 243 15.81 1.23 -15.43
N CYS A 244 16.96 0.59 -15.19
CA CYS A 244 18.26 1.13 -15.61
C CYS A 244 19.17 0.10 -16.32
N GLY A 245 18.72 -1.15 -16.45
CA GLY A 245 19.51 -2.23 -17.07
C GLY A 245 20.77 -2.62 -16.27
N GLY A 246 20.85 -2.29 -14.99
CA GLY A 246 21.83 -2.88 -14.06
C GLY A 246 21.49 -4.33 -13.73
N VAL A 247 22.21 -4.94 -12.79
CA VAL A 247 22.02 -6.35 -12.40
C VAL A 247 21.41 -6.43 -11.00
N LEU A 248 20.37 -7.25 -10.87
CA LEU A 248 19.76 -7.71 -9.62
C LEU A 248 20.14 -9.17 -9.41
N SER A 249 20.51 -9.56 -8.20
CA SER A 249 20.77 -10.97 -7.85
C SER A 249 19.76 -11.46 -6.84
N LEU A 250 19.22 -12.64 -7.05
CA LEU A 250 18.24 -13.28 -6.17
C LEU A 250 18.82 -14.57 -5.62
N LYS A 251 18.65 -14.80 -4.31
CA LYS A 251 19.00 -16.06 -3.62
C LYS A 251 17.78 -16.58 -2.87
N SER A 252 17.43 -17.86 -3.05
CA SER A 252 16.36 -18.52 -2.30
C SER A 252 16.72 -18.65 -0.81
N VAL A 253 15.74 -18.51 0.08
CA VAL A 253 15.90 -18.58 1.54
C VAL A 253 15.70 -20.02 2.08
N ASN A 254 14.90 -20.84 1.41
CA ASN A 254 14.38 -22.12 1.95
C ASN A 254 15.13 -23.38 1.47
N ARG A 255 16.45 -23.33 1.35
CA ARG A 255 17.22 -24.57 1.36
C ARG A 255 18.23 -24.50 2.50
N PRO A 256 18.25 -25.47 3.44
CA PRO A 256 19.41 -25.61 4.30
C PRO A 256 20.62 -25.68 3.37
N GLU A 257 21.68 -24.94 3.71
CA GLU A 257 23.00 -25.22 3.17
C GLU A 257 23.23 -26.72 3.47
N GLU A 258 23.09 -27.58 2.45
CA GLU A 258 23.88 -28.78 2.46
C GLU A 258 25.31 -28.25 2.47
N ASP A 259 25.98 -28.40 3.61
CA ASP A 259 27.42 -28.23 3.79
C ASP A 259 28.14 -29.17 2.82
N HIS A 260 28.08 -28.85 1.53
CA HIS A 260 29.12 -29.24 0.62
C HIS A 260 30.30 -28.35 0.95
N GLU A 261 31.19 -28.86 1.81
CA GLU A 261 32.59 -28.46 1.77
C GLU A 261 32.96 -28.31 0.29
N PRO A 262 33.44 -27.14 -0.16
CA PRO A 262 33.90 -27.00 -1.52
C PRO A 262 35.07 -27.96 -1.69
N GLU A 263 34.82 -29.08 -2.37
CA GLU A 263 35.88 -29.87 -2.98
C GLU A 263 36.64 -28.89 -3.86
N THR A 264 37.87 -28.60 -3.44
CA THR A 264 38.72 -27.56 -3.99
C THR A 264 39.05 -27.90 -5.44
N ALA A 265 38.19 -27.47 -6.36
CA ALA A 265 38.52 -27.42 -7.77
C ALA A 265 39.78 -26.54 -7.91
N PRO A 266 40.82 -27.01 -8.61
CA PRO A 266 42.06 -26.27 -8.75
C PRO A 266 41.77 -24.90 -9.37
N VAL A 267 42.18 -23.83 -8.67
CA VAL A 267 42.04 -22.45 -9.11
C VAL A 267 42.71 -22.29 -10.47
N PRO A 268 41.98 -21.99 -11.56
CA PRO A 268 42.62 -21.65 -12.83
C PRO A 268 43.35 -20.32 -12.65
N ALA A 269 44.59 -20.27 -13.11
CA ALA A 269 45.45 -19.09 -13.00
C ALA A 269 44.76 -17.83 -13.56
N PRO A 270 44.97 -16.65 -12.92
CA PRO A 270 44.28 -15.43 -13.30
C PRO A 270 44.62 -15.04 -14.74
N ARG A 271 43.60 -15.02 -15.60
CA ARG A 271 43.72 -14.48 -16.96
C ARG A 271 43.69 -12.96 -16.89
N ALA A 272 44.65 -12.35 -17.57
CA ALA A 272 44.72 -10.89 -17.68
C ALA A 272 43.53 -10.33 -18.48
N TRP A 273 43.05 -9.17 -18.04
CA TRP A 273 41.79 -8.52 -18.45
C TRP A 273 41.64 -8.19 -19.95
N TRP A 274 42.70 -8.32 -20.75
CA TRP A 274 42.66 -8.10 -22.20
C TRP A 274 42.30 -9.36 -23.03
N GLN A 275 42.11 -10.53 -22.40
CA GLN A 275 41.81 -11.78 -23.13
C GLN A 275 40.31 -12.03 -23.40
N PHE A 276 39.42 -11.08 -23.11
CA PHE A 276 37.97 -11.25 -23.25
C PHE A 276 37.39 -10.93 -24.64
N TRP A 277 38.20 -10.43 -25.59
CA TRP A 277 37.70 -10.02 -26.92
C TRP A 277 38.43 -10.72 -28.07
N ARG A 278 38.27 -12.05 -28.15
CA ARG A 278 38.47 -12.82 -29.38
C ARG A 278 37.28 -13.73 -29.62
#